data_AF-W0R9J3-F1
#
_entry.id   AF-W0R9J3-F1
#
_cell.length_a   1.000
_cell.length_b   1.000
_cell.length_c   1.000
_cell.angle_alpha   90.00
_cell.angle_beta   90.00
_cell.angle_gamma   90.00
#
_symmetry.space_group_name_H-M   'P 1'
#
loop_
_entity.id
_entity.type
_entity.pdbx_description
1 polymer ?
#
loop_
_entity_poly.entity_id
_entity_poly.type
_entity_poly.pdbx_seq_one_letter_code
_entity_poly.pdbx_strand_id
1 'polypeptide(L)'
;MTENFAVAVRWLTEQDALLRGLAHALSNRVGTLVAATGLLEPGAVAPASIVGVLRDETERLEGVLVLVRLLAGSASDVDVAEPLHLPDLVTPIVELHAHHPQLRDVPVTVTPDPLAPPVRARHVGLARALLLLLGTAKRGAAASIAWTLDGDDVALTVSGAAGDEASAAAARWLAGVPVEATAAGYVMRLPRV
;
A
#
# COMPACT_ATOMS: atom_id res chain seq x y z
N MET A 1 24.68 -6.84 -12.75
CA MET A 1 23.88 -7.95 -12.16
C MET A 1 23.56 -7.70 -10.68
N THR A 2 24.48 -7.13 -9.91
CA THR A 2 24.36 -6.85 -8.47
C THR A 2 23.27 -5.82 -8.10
N GLU A 3 23.03 -4.83 -8.96
CA GLU A 3 22.08 -3.73 -8.70
C GLU A 3 20.61 -4.19 -8.72
N ASN A 4 20.20 -4.93 -9.76
CA ASN A 4 18.85 -5.49 -9.84
C ASN A 4 18.55 -6.45 -8.69
N PHE A 5 19.56 -7.19 -8.23
CA PHE A 5 19.41 -8.06 -7.07
C PHE A 5 19.17 -7.26 -5.78
N ALA A 6 19.91 -6.18 -5.56
CA ALA A 6 19.71 -5.31 -4.40
C ALA A 6 18.32 -4.66 -4.39
N VAL A 7 17.82 -4.22 -5.55
CA VAL A 7 16.46 -3.70 -5.72
C VAL A 7 15.41 -4.76 -5.37
N ALA A 8 15.54 -5.96 -5.93
CA ALA A 8 14.62 -7.06 -5.69
C ALA A 8 14.58 -7.45 -4.20
N VAL A 9 15.75 -7.54 -3.54
CA VAL A 9 15.84 -7.84 -2.11
C VAL A 9 15.12 -6.80 -1.26
N ARG A 10 15.24 -5.51 -1.58
CA ARG A 10 14.54 -4.43 -0.85
C ARG A 10 13.03 -4.55 -0.97
N TRP A 11 12.52 -4.73 -2.18
CA TRP A 11 11.10 -4.95 -2.41
C TRP A 11 10.59 -6.19 -1.68
N LEU A 12 11.29 -7.33 -1.81
CA LEU A 12 10.89 -8.59 -1.16
C LEU A 12 10.88 -8.46 0.37
N THR A 13 11.80 -7.71 0.95
CA THR A 13 11.84 -7.47 2.40
C THR A 13 10.62 -6.68 2.87
N GLU A 14 10.26 -5.61 2.14
CA GLU A 14 9.07 -4.81 2.45
C GLU A 14 7.78 -5.62 2.26
N GLN A 15 7.70 -6.38 1.15
CA GLN A 15 6.58 -7.26 0.84
C GLN A 15 6.39 -8.33 1.92
N ASP A 16 7.46 -9.00 2.35
CA ASP A 16 7.41 -10.01 3.41
C ASP A 16 6.93 -9.42 4.75
N ALA A 17 7.38 -8.22 5.10
CA ALA A 17 6.91 -7.54 6.30
C ALA A 17 5.41 -7.24 6.26
N LEU A 18 4.90 -6.74 5.13
CA LEU A 18 3.47 -6.48 4.93
C LEU A 18 2.65 -7.77 4.92
N LEU A 19 3.13 -8.82 4.23
CA LEU A 19 2.45 -10.13 4.20
C LEU A 19 2.35 -10.75 5.60
N ARG A 20 3.39 -10.65 6.44
CA ARG A 20 3.30 -11.09 7.84
C ARG A 20 2.25 -10.30 8.62
N GLY A 21 2.18 -8.98 8.40
CA GLY A 21 1.17 -8.11 8.99
C GLY A 21 -0.26 -8.51 8.62
N LEU A 22 -0.50 -8.74 7.33
CA LEU A 22 -1.79 -9.21 6.82
C LEU A 22 -2.13 -10.61 7.31
N ALA A 23 -1.18 -11.54 7.34
CA ALA A 23 -1.39 -12.89 7.85
C ALA A 23 -1.80 -12.89 9.33
N HIS A 24 -1.18 -12.01 10.13
CA HIS A 24 -1.60 -11.80 11.52
C HIS A 24 -3.01 -11.22 11.60
N ALA A 25 -3.33 -10.20 10.80
CA ALA A 25 -4.67 -9.63 10.74
C ALA A 25 -5.70 -10.71 10.38
N LEU A 26 -5.49 -11.48 9.30
CA LEU A 26 -6.35 -12.60 8.89
C LEU A 26 -6.55 -13.62 10.00
N SER A 27 -5.47 -14.00 10.70
CA SER A 27 -5.54 -14.97 11.80
C SER A 27 -6.41 -14.46 12.95
N ASN A 28 -6.29 -13.19 13.32
CA ASN A 28 -7.14 -12.57 14.34
C ASN A 28 -8.63 -12.57 13.93
N ARG A 29 -8.89 -12.33 12.63
CA ARG A 29 -10.24 -12.30 12.07
C ARG A 29 -10.87 -13.70 12.02
N VAL A 30 -10.13 -14.70 11.55
CA VAL A 30 -10.55 -16.11 11.60
C VAL A 30 -10.84 -16.56 13.03
N GLY A 31 -10.00 -16.19 14.01
CA GLY A 31 -10.26 -16.49 15.41
C GLY A 31 -11.56 -15.90 15.93
N THR A 32 -11.90 -14.67 15.50
CA THR A 32 -13.16 -13.99 15.84
C THR A 32 -14.36 -14.73 15.25
N LEU A 33 -14.29 -15.14 13.98
CA LEU A 33 -15.33 -15.93 13.32
C LEU A 33 -15.54 -17.29 14.00
N VAL A 34 -14.45 -17.99 14.34
CA VAL A 34 -14.51 -19.27 15.06
C VAL A 34 -15.18 -19.09 16.43
N ALA A 35 -14.84 -18.04 17.17
CA ALA A 35 -15.47 -17.75 18.45
C ALA A 35 -16.97 -17.42 18.29
N ALA A 36 -17.33 -16.56 17.32
CA ALA A 36 -18.71 -16.16 17.06
C ALA A 36 -19.60 -17.35 16.63
N THR A 37 -19.07 -18.21 15.77
CA THR A 37 -19.78 -19.43 15.33
C THR A 37 -19.88 -20.48 16.43
N GLY A 38 -18.89 -20.57 17.33
CA GLY A 38 -18.93 -21.46 18.50
C GLY A 38 -20.01 -21.10 19.54
N LEU A 39 -20.58 -19.90 19.48
CA LEU A 39 -21.70 -19.47 20.33
C LEU A 39 -23.08 -19.84 19.76
N LEU A 40 -23.13 -20.43 18.56
CA LEU A 40 -24.39 -20.83 17.94
C LEU A 40 -24.79 -22.25 18.36
N GLU A 41 -25.99 -22.40 18.91
CA GLU A 41 -26.57 -23.71 19.22
C GLU A 41 -27.22 -24.32 17.97
N PRO A 42 -26.97 -25.61 17.67
CA PRO A 42 -27.59 -26.29 16.53
C PRO A 42 -29.12 -26.24 16.61
N GLY A 43 -29.77 -25.72 15.56
CA GLY A 43 -31.23 -25.62 15.47
C GLY A 43 -31.84 -24.38 16.14
N ALA A 44 -31.05 -23.56 16.83
CA ALA A 44 -31.49 -22.28 17.37
C ALA A 44 -31.36 -21.16 16.33
N VAL A 45 -32.22 -20.15 16.43
CA VAL A 45 -32.10 -18.92 15.64
C VAL A 45 -30.92 -18.12 16.18
N ALA A 46 -29.97 -17.77 15.30
CA ALA A 46 -28.81 -16.96 15.68
C ALA A 46 -29.24 -15.60 16.25
N PRO A 47 -28.74 -15.20 17.43
CA PRO A 47 -28.93 -13.86 17.96
C PRO A 47 -28.50 -12.79 16.96
N ALA A 48 -29.27 -11.70 16.85
CA ALA A 48 -28.98 -10.61 15.93
C ALA A 48 -27.58 -10.00 16.13
N SER A 49 -27.07 -10.00 17.36
CA SER A 49 -25.72 -9.56 17.70
C SER A 49 -24.63 -10.42 17.05
N ILE A 50 -24.80 -11.75 17.04
CA ILE A 50 -23.84 -12.67 16.41
C ILE A 50 -23.89 -12.52 14.89
N VAL A 51 -25.08 -12.38 14.31
CA VAL A 51 -25.24 -12.10 12.87
C VAL A 51 -24.55 -10.80 12.48
N GLY A 52 -24.65 -9.76 13.31
CA GLY A 52 -23.93 -8.50 13.13
C GLY A 52 -22.42 -8.69 13.11
N VAL A 53 -21.87 -9.38 14.12
CA VAL A 53 -20.42 -9.67 14.20
C VAL A 53 -19.92 -10.42 12.96
N LEU A 54 -20.64 -11.45 12.50
CA LEU A 54 -20.26 -12.21 11.32
C LEU A 54 -20.27 -11.37 10.04
N ARG A 55 -21.23 -10.44 9.91
CA ARG A 55 -21.31 -9.52 8.78
C ARG A 55 -20.13 -8.55 8.77
N ASP A 56 -19.91 -7.86 9.89
CA ASP A 56 -18.80 -6.91 10.03
C ASP A 56 -17.45 -7.60 9.75
N GLU A 57 -17.31 -8.86 10.15
CA GLU A 57 -16.08 -9.62 9.96
C GLU A 57 -15.92 -10.12 8.51
N THR A 58 -17.02 -10.37 7.81
CA THR A 58 -16.99 -10.64 6.36
C THR A 58 -16.53 -9.41 5.58
N GLU A 59 -17.07 -8.23 5.90
CA GLU A 59 -16.67 -6.96 5.26
C GLU A 59 -15.17 -6.65 5.50
N ARG A 60 -14.68 -6.90 6.72
CA ARG A 60 -13.25 -6.75 7.05
C ARG A 60 -12.37 -7.73 6.29
N LEU A 61 -12.80 -8.98 6.14
CA LEU A 61 -12.08 -9.99 5.35
C LEU A 61 -12.01 -9.60 3.87
N GLU A 62 -13.09 -9.07 3.30
CA GLU A 62 -13.09 -8.57 1.93
C GLU A 62 -12.06 -7.44 1.75
N GLY A 63 -12.00 -6.49 2.69
CA GLY A 63 -10.97 -5.44 2.70
C GLY A 63 -9.55 -6.01 2.71
N VAL A 64 -9.26 -6.96 3.61
CA VAL A 64 -7.94 -7.60 3.68
C VAL A 64 -7.61 -8.37 2.38
N LEU A 65 -8.58 -9.02 1.74
CA LEU A 65 -8.37 -9.70 0.47
C LEU A 65 -7.99 -8.73 -0.67
N VAL A 66 -8.60 -7.54 -0.71
CA VAL A 66 -8.22 -6.48 -1.67
C VAL A 66 -6.75 -6.10 -1.48
N LEU A 67 -6.32 -5.90 -0.23
CA LEU A 67 -4.93 -5.57 0.10
C LEU A 67 -3.94 -6.69 -0.26
N VAL A 68 -4.30 -7.96 -0.03
CA VAL A 68 -3.48 -9.10 -0.45
C VAL A 68 -3.31 -9.16 -1.96
N ARG A 69 -4.37 -8.90 -2.73
CA ARG A 69 -4.31 -8.88 -4.20
C ARG A 69 -3.39 -7.78 -4.71
N LEU A 70 -3.42 -6.60 -4.09
CA LEU A 70 -2.53 -5.49 -4.42
C LEU A 70 -1.05 -5.88 -4.23
N LEU A 71 -0.73 -6.60 -3.14
CA LEU A 71 0.63 -7.07 -2.86
C LEU A 71 1.11 -8.19 -3.78
N ALA A 72 0.24 -9.18 -4.04
CA ALA A 72 0.61 -10.32 -4.87
C ALA A 72 1.03 -9.85 -6.27
N GLY A 73 0.32 -8.85 -6.82
CA GLY A 73 0.39 -8.52 -8.23
C GLY A 73 -0.10 -9.70 -9.08
N SER A 74 -0.73 -9.43 -10.22
CA SER A 74 -1.08 -10.51 -11.13
C SER A 74 0.19 -10.99 -11.84
N ALA A 75 0.60 -12.23 -11.62
CA ALA A 75 1.71 -12.86 -12.35
C ALA A 75 1.43 -12.98 -13.87
N SER A 76 0.18 -12.74 -14.27
CA SER A 76 -0.34 -12.82 -15.64
C SER A 76 -0.49 -11.45 -16.31
N ASP A 77 -0.41 -10.34 -15.58
CA ASP A 77 -0.70 -9.03 -16.17
C ASP A 77 0.59 -8.44 -16.73
N VAL A 78 0.58 -8.17 -18.03
CA VAL A 78 1.48 -7.18 -18.61
C VAL A 78 1.10 -5.87 -17.93
N ASP A 79 1.88 -5.46 -16.95
CA ASP A 79 1.71 -4.22 -16.20
C ASP A 79 2.03 -3.05 -17.15
N VAL A 80 1.06 -2.73 -18.01
CA VAL A 80 1.11 -1.64 -18.99
C VAL A 80 0.70 -0.34 -18.30
N ALA A 81 1.28 0.77 -18.74
CA ALA A 81 0.90 2.07 -18.22
C ALA A 81 -0.53 2.47 -18.66
N GLU A 82 -1.39 2.71 -17.68
CA GLU A 82 -2.81 3.04 -17.85
C GLU A 82 -3.18 4.34 -17.12
N PRO A 83 -4.29 5.00 -17.53
CA PRO A 83 -4.87 6.10 -16.76
C PRO A 83 -5.21 5.67 -15.33
N LEU A 84 -4.66 6.38 -14.35
CA LEU A 84 -4.82 6.11 -12.93
C LEU A 84 -5.24 7.39 -12.20
N HIS A 85 -6.25 7.25 -11.34
CA HIS A 85 -6.61 8.29 -10.38
C HIS A 85 -5.82 8.04 -9.07
N LEU A 86 -4.94 8.98 -8.70
CA LEU A 86 -4.03 8.81 -7.56
C LEU A 86 -4.72 8.49 -6.22
N PRO A 87 -5.86 9.13 -5.85
CA PRO A 87 -6.60 8.76 -4.64
C PRO A 87 -6.95 7.28 -4.53
N ASP A 88 -7.33 6.65 -5.64
CA ASP A 88 -7.75 5.25 -5.69
C ASP A 88 -6.58 4.30 -5.43
N LEU A 89 -5.34 4.73 -5.73
CA LEU A 89 -4.13 3.99 -5.44
C LEU A 89 -3.56 4.31 -4.04
N VAL A 90 -3.51 5.58 -3.65
CA VAL A 90 -2.86 6.00 -2.39
C VAL A 90 -3.61 5.50 -1.17
N THR A 91 -4.95 5.49 -1.21
CA THR A 91 -5.79 5.03 -0.09
C THR A 91 -5.46 3.59 0.34
N PRO A 92 -5.52 2.58 -0.55
CA PRO A 92 -5.20 1.21 -0.17
C PRO A 92 -3.73 1.02 0.21
N ILE A 93 -2.80 1.86 -0.28
CA ILE A 93 -1.38 1.82 0.13
C ILE A 93 -1.21 2.26 1.58
N VAL A 94 -1.90 3.32 2.00
CA VAL A 94 -1.89 3.79 3.39
C VAL A 94 -2.53 2.75 4.30
N GLU A 95 -3.65 2.18 3.89
CA GLU A 95 -4.33 1.10 4.62
C GLU A 95 -3.43 -0.13 4.77
N LEU A 96 -2.77 -0.55 3.69
CA LEU A 96 -1.81 -1.65 3.71
C LEU A 96 -0.66 -1.39 4.69
N HIS A 97 -0.15 -0.16 4.75
CA HIS A 97 0.89 0.25 5.70
C HIS A 97 0.44 0.25 7.16
N ALA A 98 -0.87 0.32 7.44
CA ALA A 98 -1.42 0.15 8.79
C ALA A 98 -1.30 -1.29 9.29
N HIS A 99 -1.01 -2.26 8.41
CA HIS A 99 -0.72 -3.63 8.78
C HIS A 99 0.78 -3.89 8.99
N HIS A 100 1.67 -2.95 8.68
CA HIS A 100 3.11 -3.16 8.82
C HIS A 100 3.50 -3.39 10.30
N PRO A 101 4.16 -4.52 10.65
CA PRO A 101 4.33 -4.93 12.05
C PRO A 101 5.13 -3.93 12.91
N GLN A 102 6.06 -3.20 12.31
CA GLN A 102 6.91 -2.23 13.00
C GLN A 102 6.52 -0.77 12.77
N LEU A 103 5.64 -0.50 11.79
CA LEU A 103 5.39 0.87 11.30
C LEU A 103 3.92 1.27 11.37
N ARG A 104 3.02 0.36 11.77
CA ARG A 104 1.58 0.62 11.86
C ARG A 104 1.21 1.83 12.73
N ASP A 105 1.99 2.12 13.76
CA ASP A 105 1.72 3.21 14.71
C ASP A 105 2.35 4.55 14.27
N VAL A 106 3.06 4.57 13.14
CA VAL A 106 3.61 5.80 12.55
C VAL A 106 2.55 6.43 11.63
N PRO A 107 2.07 7.65 11.92
CA PRO A 107 0.99 8.28 11.17
C PRO A 107 1.44 8.63 9.74
N VAL A 108 0.50 8.56 8.82
CA VAL A 108 0.67 8.97 7.42
C VAL A 108 -0.38 10.03 7.10
N THR A 109 0.08 11.23 6.70
CA THR A 109 -0.82 12.31 6.26
C THR A 109 -0.89 12.33 4.74
N VAL A 110 -2.10 12.37 4.17
CA VAL A 110 -2.30 12.48 2.72
C VAL A 110 -2.78 13.88 2.38
N THR A 111 -2.06 14.60 1.53
CA THR A 111 -2.40 15.95 1.07
C THR A 111 -2.67 15.92 -0.44
N PRO A 112 -3.91 15.65 -0.85
CA PRO A 112 -4.27 15.58 -2.26
C PRO A 112 -4.33 16.98 -2.89
N ASP A 113 -3.84 17.12 -4.12
CA ASP A 113 -4.30 18.21 -5.00
C ASP A 113 -5.59 17.75 -5.70
N PRO A 114 -6.76 18.35 -5.38
CA PRO A 114 -8.04 17.94 -5.94
C PRO A 114 -8.17 18.28 -7.43
N LEU A 115 -7.27 19.12 -7.96
CA LEU A 115 -7.25 19.51 -9.37
C LEU A 115 -6.23 18.70 -10.18
N ALA A 116 -5.48 17.79 -9.54
CA ALA A 116 -4.50 16.97 -10.24
C ALA A 116 -5.21 16.05 -11.27
N PRO A 117 -4.78 16.08 -12.55
CA PRO A 117 -5.35 15.20 -13.56
C PRO A 117 -4.98 13.73 -13.27
N PRO A 118 -5.70 12.76 -13.87
CA PRO A 118 -5.25 11.38 -13.91
C PRO A 118 -3.84 11.27 -14.50
N VAL A 119 -3.07 10.31 -14.00
CA VAL A 119 -1.70 10.03 -14.43
C VAL A 119 -1.65 8.76 -15.25
N ARG A 120 -0.68 8.64 -16.15
CA ARG A 120 -0.40 7.42 -16.89
C ARG A 120 0.70 6.64 -16.17
N ALA A 121 0.33 5.56 -15.48
CA ALA A 121 1.26 4.79 -14.68
C ALA A 121 0.96 3.28 -14.75
N ARG A 122 1.98 2.49 -14.45
CA ARG A 122 1.84 1.05 -14.24
C ARG A 122 1.26 0.83 -12.84
N HIS A 123 0.01 0.41 -12.74
CA HIS A 123 -0.72 0.37 -11.47
C HIS A 123 0.03 -0.44 -10.40
N VAL A 124 0.47 -1.67 -10.74
CA VAL A 124 1.19 -2.54 -9.80
C VAL A 124 2.58 -1.99 -9.52
N GLY A 125 3.30 -1.55 -10.56
CA GLY A 125 4.63 -0.96 -10.42
C GLY A 125 4.65 0.25 -9.47
N LEU A 126 3.70 1.17 -9.66
CA LEU A 126 3.56 2.37 -8.83
C LEU A 126 3.13 2.03 -7.40
N ALA A 127 2.21 1.08 -7.22
CA ALA A 127 1.81 0.60 -5.90
C ALA A 127 3.01 0.11 -5.09
N ARG A 128 3.84 -0.75 -5.70
CA ARG A 128 5.02 -1.34 -5.07
C ARG A 128 6.07 -0.29 -4.74
N ALA A 129 6.31 0.64 -5.66
CA ALA A 129 7.22 1.75 -5.43
C ALA A 129 6.77 2.61 -4.24
N LEU A 130 5.49 2.99 -4.19
CA LEU A 130 4.95 3.78 -3.08
C LEU A 130 4.99 3.04 -1.75
N LEU A 131 4.68 1.74 -1.72
CA LEU A 131 4.81 0.93 -0.51
C LEU A 131 6.25 0.94 0.02
N LEU A 132 7.23 0.75 -0.87
CA LEU A 132 8.64 0.79 -0.52
C LEU A 132 9.07 2.17 0.00
N LEU A 133 8.73 3.24 -0.71
CA LEU A 133 9.12 4.61 -0.34
C LEU A 133 8.47 5.03 0.97
N LEU A 134 7.18 4.70 1.18
CA LEU A 134 6.48 4.99 2.42
C LEU A 134 7.09 4.20 3.59
N GLY A 135 7.45 2.93 3.39
CA GLY A 135 8.14 2.12 4.40
C GLY A 135 9.49 2.73 4.81
N THR A 136 10.27 3.24 3.86
CA THR A 136 11.51 3.95 4.19
C THR A 136 11.26 5.30 4.87
N ALA A 137 10.31 6.10 4.38
CA ALA A 137 9.98 7.41 4.97
C ALA A 137 9.52 7.27 6.44
N LYS A 138 8.68 6.27 6.74
CA LYS A 138 8.17 6.00 8.10
C LYS A 138 9.23 5.52 9.09
N ARG A 139 10.34 4.95 8.62
CA ARG A 139 11.44 4.49 9.50
C ARG A 139 12.20 5.64 10.18
N GLY A 140 12.13 6.86 9.64
CA GLY A 140 12.80 8.03 10.23
C GLY A 140 11.89 9.00 10.96
N ALA A 141 10.61 9.10 10.60
CA ALA A 141 9.65 10.03 11.20
C ALA A 141 8.20 9.68 10.80
N ALA A 142 7.22 10.51 11.24
CA ALA A 142 5.92 10.58 10.60
C ALA A 142 6.06 10.84 9.10
N ALA A 143 5.22 10.22 8.29
CA ALA A 143 5.31 10.32 6.84
C ALA A 143 4.14 11.10 6.24
N SER A 144 4.34 11.64 5.05
CA SER A 144 3.26 12.25 4.27
C SER A 144 3.33 11.86 2.80
N ILE A 145 2.17 11.78 2.16
CA ILE A 145 2.05 11.63 0.71
C ILE A 145 1.31 12.87 0.20
N ALA A 146 1.88 13.56 -0.77
CA ALA A 146 1.25 14.68 -1.43
C ALA A 146 1.45 14.56 -2.93
N TRP A 147 0.54 15.10 -3.73
CA TRP A 147 0.76 15.24 -5.16
C TRP A 147 0.25 16.58 -5.64
N THR A 148 0.94 17.14 -6.63
CA THR A 148 0.63 18.46 -7.21
C THR A 148 0.96 18.46 -8.70
N LEU A 149 0.23 19.24 -9.48
CA LEU A 149 0.58 19.49 -10.88
C LEU A 149 1.93 20.23 -10.99
N ASP A 150 2.87 19.69 -11.77
CA ASP A 150 4.18 20.27 -12.07
C ASP A 150 4.41 20.27 -13.59
N GLY A 151 3.98 21.36 -14.24
CA GLY A 151 4.04 21.48 -15.70
C GLY A 151 3.13 20.46 -16.40
N ASP A 152 3.74 19.54 -17.15
CA ASP A 152 3.04 18.46 -17.85
C ASP A 152 2.96 17.15 -17.05
N ASP A 153 3.62 17.10 -15.89
CA ASP A 153 3.63 15.95 -14.98
C ASP A 153 2.82 16.23 -13.71
N VAL A 154 2.48 15.18 -12.99
CA VAL A 154 2.06 15.22 -11.60
C VAL A 154 3.24 14.79 -10.74
N ALA A 155 3.70 15.67 -9.86
CA ALA A 155 4.75 15.39 -8.89
C ALA A 155 4.14 14.73 -7.65
N LEU A 156 4.36 13.42 -7.48
CA LEU A 156 3.94 12.65 -6.31
C LEU A 156 5.10 12.57 -5.31
N THR A 157 4.93 13.22 -4.16
CA THR A 157 5.95 13.35 -3.12
C THR A 157 5.62 12.43 -1.94
N VAL A 158 6.62 11.69 -1.47
CA VAL A 158 6.58 10.93 -0.21
C VAL A 158 7.61 11.54 0.73
N SER A 159 7.16 12.15 1.83
CA SER A 159 8.04 12.83 2.79
C SER A 159 8.08 12.11 4.14
N GLY A 160 9.15 12.35 4.92
CA GLY A 160 9.37 11.75 6.24
C GLY A 160 10.85 11.77 6.57
N ALA A 161 11.49 10.60 6.57
CA ALA A 161 12.95 10.50 6.57
C ALA A 161 13.58 11.11 5.32
N ALA A 162 14.86 11.52 5.42
CA ALA A 162 15.66 11.88 4.25
C ALA A 162 15.72 10.70 3.26
N GLY A 163 15.52 10.98 1.98
CA GLY A 163 15.53 9.96 0.95
C GLY A 163 16.92 9.36 0.76
N ASP A 164 16.98 8.03 0.68
CA ASP A 164 18.18 7.32 0.24
C ASP A 164 18.10 6.95 -1.25
N GLU A 165 19.22 7.09 -1.95
CA GLU A 165 19.30 6.80 -3.38
C GLU A 165 18.98 5.33 -3.70
N ALA A 166 19.25 4.40 -2.77
CA ALA A 166 18.99 2.99 -3.00
C ALA A 166 17.49 2.66 -3.02
N SER A 167 16.67 3.27 -2.15
CA SER A 167 15.21 3.16 -2.26
C SER A 167 14.65 3.93 -3.45
N ALA A 168 15.21 5.10 -3.80
CA ALA A 168 14.80 5.80 -5.02
C ALA A 168 15.06 4.97 -6.28
N ALA A 169 16.24 4.35 -6.40
CA ALA A 169 16.59 3.45 -7.50
C ALA A 169 15.64 2.25 -7.61
N ALA A 170 15.32 1.63 -6.47
CA ALA A 170 14.36 0.53 -6.43
C ALA A 170 12.95 0.96 -6.84
N ALA A 171 12.50 2.13 -6.39
CA ALA A 171 11.21 2.69 -6.77
C ALA A 171 11.14 3.03 -8.26
N ARG A 172 12.22 3.60 -8.84
CA ARG A 172 12.34 3.83 -10.30
C ARG A 172 12.16 2.54 -11.09
N TRP A 173 12.84 1.48 -10.66
CA TRP A 173 12.76 0.18 -11.31
C TRP A 173 11.36 -0.44 -11.23
N LEU A 174 10.70 -0.33 -10.07
CA LEU A 174 9.34 -0.85 -9.86
C LEU A 174 8.30 -0.09 -10.68
N ALA A 175 8.29 1.25 -10.58
CA ALA A 175 7.25 2.08 -11.18
C ALA A 175 7.49 2.39 -12.67
N GLY A 176 8.72 2.28 -13.15
CA GLY A 176 9.08 2.63 -14.53
C GLY A 176 9.00 4.14 -14.82
N VAL A 177 9.08 4.98 -13.78
CA VAL A 177 9.03 6.44 -13.86
C VAL A 177 10.22 7.06 -13.10
N PRO A 178 10.58 8.33 -13.38
CA PRO A 178 11.59 9.03 -12.62
C PRO A 178 11.21 9.16 -11.14
N VAL A 179 12.17 8.87 -10.26
CA VAL A 179 12.07 9.06 -8.81
C VAL A 179 13.39 9.63 -8.30
N GLU A 180 13.31 10.73 -7.57
CA GLU A 180 14.44 11.44 -7.02
C GLU A 180 14.41 11.36 -5.49
N ALA A 181 15.55 11.04 -4.87
CA ALA A 181 15.75 11.21 -3.44
C ALA A 181 16.04 12.68 -3.13
N THR A 182 15.44 13.20 -2.08
CA THR A 182 15.59 14.58 -1.62
C THR A 182 15.89 14.57 -0.11
N ALA A 183 16.34 15.73 0.40
CA ALA A 183 16.53 15.89 1.84
C ALA A 183 15.23 15.69 2.66
N ALA A 184 14.06 15.82 2.02
CA ALA A 184 12.74 15.69 2.67
C ALA A 184 12.04 14.35 2.38
N GLY A 185 12.62 13.46 1.57
CA GLY A 185 12.01 12.19 1.17
C GLY A 185 12.20 11.91 -0.32
N TYR A 186 11.13 11.68 -1.06
CA TYR A 186 11.17 11.26 -2.47
C TYR A 186 10.16 12.01 -3.32
N VAL A 187 10.49 12.24 -4.59
CA VAL A 187 9.58 12.84 -5.58
C VAL A 187 9.52 11.92 -6.80
N MET A 188 8.33 11.50 -7.20
CA MET A 188 8.05 10.74 -8.42
C MET A 188 7.39 11.67 -9.44
N ARG A 189 7.88 11.69 -10.68
CA ARG A 189 7.26 12.45 -11.77
C ARG A 189 6.40 11.52 -12.62
N LEU A 190 5.09 11.76 -12.62
CA LEU A 190 4.12 10.92 -13.31
C LEU A 190 3.52 11.69 -14.49
N PRO A 191 3.61 11.18 -15.73
CA PRO A 191 3.03 11.86 -16.88
C PRO A 191 1.50 11.92 -16.74
N ARG A 192 0.89 13.07 -17.04
CA ARG A 192 -0.58 13.16 -17.09
C ARG A 192 -1.13 12.40 -18.30
N VAL A 193 -2.40 12.01 -18.22
CA VAL A 193 -3.14 11.36 -19.32
C VAL A 193 -3.49 12.34 -20.43
#